data_AF-A0A7S6MZP0-F1
#
_entry.id   AF-A0A7S6MZP0-F1
#
_cell.length_a   1.000
_cell.length_b   1.000
_cell.length_c   1.000
_cell.angle_alpha   90.00
_cell.angle_beta   90.00
_cell.angle_gamma   90.00
#
_symmetry.space_group_name_H-M   'P 1'
#
loop_
_entity.id
_entity.type
_entity.pdbx_description
1 polymer ?
#
loop_
_entity_poly.entity_id
_entity_poly.type
_entity_poly.pdbx_seq_one_letter_code
_entity_poly.pdbx_strand_id
1 'polypeptide(L)'
;MKKYIFLITAILLAGTAVLQAQDQKFKTKILVSSAGQSADTKLVGMVLKKLKLSTSEVLLAKPSDLTGIETLILVPGFSSKGLGAAGISIDQETARVKELIQAAKQKNIPVICIHIGGTARRKGNSDEFNKMVADVSKYIIVVKQGDEDKFFTNIGSGKKIPVKVVEKIAEISDELNKLFN
;
A
#
# COMPACT_ATOMS: atom_id res chain seq x y z
N MET A 1 -7.89 -38.23 -60.30
CA MET A 1 -8.43 -36.90 -60.69
C MET A 1 -9.60 -36.57 -59.78
N LYS A 2 -9.68 -35.32 -59.30
CA LYS A 2 -10.69 -34.71 -58.40
C LYS A 2 -10.58 -35.10 -56.93
N LYS A 3 -10.54 -34.19 -55.95
CA LYS A 3 -10.15 -32.77 -55.84
C LYS A 3 -10.20 -32.52 -54.32
N TYR A 4 -9.14 -31.94 -53.79
CA TYR A 4 -9.02 -31.51 -52.39
C TYR A 4 -10.20 -30.63 -51.97
N ILE A 5 -10.79 -30.91 -50.80
CA ILE A 5 -11.39 -29.89 -49.95
C ILE A 5 -10.78 -30.08 -48.56
N PHE A 6 -9.81 -29.21 -48.27
CA PHE A 6 -9.21 -28.97 -46.97
C PHE A 6 -10.29 -28.39 -46.05
N LEU A 7 -10.67 -29.10 -44.98
CA LEU A 7 -11.40 -28.51 -43.87
C LEU A 7 -10.38 -28.16 -42.78
N ILE A 8 -9.95 -26.89 -42.76
CA ILE A 8 -9.13 -26.31 -41.69
C ILE A 8 -10.06 -26.11 -40.50
N THR A 9 -10.04 -27.03 -39.54
CA THR A 9 -10.58 -26.79 -38.20
C THR A 9 -9.57 -25.97 -37.41
N ALA A 10 -9.72 -24.65 -37.45
CA ALA A 10 -9.03 -23.75 -36.54
C ALA A 10 -9.62 -23.96 -35.14
N ILE A 11 -8.94 -24.76 -34.32
CA ILE A 11 -9.20 -24.82 -32.88
C ILE A 11 -8.68 -23.51 -32.30
N LEU A 12 -9.62 -22.59 -32.07
CA LEU A 12 -9.39 -21.34 -31.35
C LEU A 12 -9.12 -21.71 -29.88
N LEU A 13 -7.85 -21.82 -29.50
CA LEU A 13 -7.45 -21.89 -28.09
C LEU A 13 -7.72 -20.51 -27.47
N ALA A 14 -8.96 -20.31 -27.00
CA ALA A 14 -9.30 -19.21 -26.11
C ALA A 14 -8.63 -19.48 -24.76
N GLY A 15 -7.36 -19.09 -24.64
CA GLY A 15 -6.65 -19.06 -23.37
C GLY A 15 -7.30 -18.01 -22.47
N THR A 16 -8.28 -18.41 -21.67
CA THR A 16 -8.69 -17.61 -20.52
C THR A 16 -7.54 -17.61 -19.53
N ALA A 17 -6.75 -16.54 -19.55
CA ALA A 17 -5.80 -16.26 -18.47
C ALA A 17 -6.63 -16.00 -17.21
N VAL A 18 -6.86 -17.05 -16.43
CA VAL A 18 -7.31 -16.92 -15.05
C VAL A 18 -6.17 -16.20 -14.33
N LEU A 19 -6.36 -14.91 -14.06
CA LEU A 19 -5.54 -14.17 -13.10
C LEU A 19 -5.72 -14.87 -11.76
N GLN A 20 -4.87 -15.85 -11.47
CA GLN A 20 -4.71 -16.35 -10.12
C GLN A 20 -4.24 -15.16 -9.28
N ALA A 21 -5.11 -14.66 -8.40
CA ALA A 21 -4.68 -13.87 -7.26
C ALA A 21 -3.71 -14.78 -6.48
N GLN A 22 -2.42 -14.54 -6.62
CA GLN A 22 -1.44 -15.16 -5.74
C GLN A 22 -1.75 -14.66 -4.33
N ASP A 23 -2.05 -15.56 -3.40
CA ASP A 23 -2.04 -15.30 -1.97
C ASP A 23 -0.60 -14.96 -1.56
N GLN A 24 -0.19 -13.72 -1.83
CA GLN A 24 1.11 -13.22 -1.43
C GLN A 24 1.05 -12.94 0.07
N LYS A 25 1.49 -13.91 0.88
CA LYS A 25 1.68 -13.72 2.31
C LYS A 25 2.92 -12.86 2.55
N PHE A 26 2.72 -11.71 3.17
CA PHE A 26 3.78 -10.84 3.63
C PHE A 26 4.36 -11.38 4.93
N LYS A 27 5.61 -11.02 5.22
CA LYS A 27 6.30 -11.50 6.43
C LYS A 27 6.03 -10.60 7.62
N THR A 28 6.04 -11.19 8.82
CA THR A 28 5.40 -10.64 10.01
C THR A 28 6.26 -9.66 10.82
N LYS A 29 7.56 -9.47 10.51
CA LYS A 29 8.39 -8.40 11.09
C LYS A 29 8.11 -7.07 10.42
N ILE A 30 7.16 -6.32 10.96
CA ILE A 30 6.54 -5.16 10.32
C ILE A 30 7.07 -3.87 10.96
N LEU A 31 7.49 -2.91 10.13
CA LEU A 31 7.65 -1.52 10.54
C LEU A 31 6.47 -0.71 10.04
N VAL A 32 5.83 0.07 10.92
CA VAL A 32 4.78 1.03 10.57
C VAL A 32 5.34 2.44 10.70
N SER A 33 5.25 3.23 9.65
CA SER A 33 5.67 4.63 9.67
C SER A 33 4.66 5.54 8.98
N SER A 34 4.69 6.82 9.36
CA SER A 34 3.85 7.82 8.73
C SER A 34 4.47 8.29 7.42
N ALA A 35 3.64 8.81 6.51
CA ALA A 35 4.07 9.64 5.40
C ALA A 35 3.15 10.87 5.33
N GLY A 36 3.58 11.98 5.96
CA GLY A 36 2.77 13.19 6.10
C GLY A 36 2.25 13.44 7.52
N GLN A 37 2.67 12.62 8.49
CA GLN A 37 2.42 12.78 9.94
C GLN A 37 0.94 12.79 10.35
N SER A 38 0.08 12.06 9.63
CA SER A 38 -1.30 11.83 10.06
C SER A 38 -1.37 10.95 11.33
N ALA A 39 -2.31 11.28 12.21
CA ALA A 39 -2.65 10.49 13.41
C ALA A 39 -3.14 9.08 13.06
N ASP A 40 -3.58 8.88 11.82
CA ASP A 40 -3.99 7.59 11.25
C ASP A 40 -2.95 6.49 11.43
N THR A 41 -1.66 6.85 11.44
CA THR A 41 -0.55 5.91 11.65
C THR A 41 -0.70 5.13 12.97
N LYS A 42 -1.15 5.81 14.03
CA LYS A 42 -1.36 5.18 15.36
C LYS A 42 -2.54 4.21 15.35
N LEU A 43 -3.59 4.53 14.60
CA LEU A 43 -4.76 3.65 14.47
C LEU A 43 -4.38 2.37 13.73
N VAL A 44 -3.63 2.48 12.64
CA VAL A 44 -3.10 1.31 11.91
C VAL A 44 -2.20 0.47 12.82
N GLY A 45 -1.28 1.10 13.55
CA GLY A 45 -0.43 0.42 14.53
C GLY A 45 -1.23 -0.32 15.61
N MET A 46 -2.34 0.26 16.09
CA MET A 46 -3.23 -0.39 17.05
C MET A 46 -3.94 -1.61 16.47
N VAL A 47 -4.40 -1.56 15.21
CA VAL A 47 -5.02 -2.71 14.53
C VAL A 47 -4.02 -3.86 14.41
N LEU A 48 -2.79 -3.58 13.98
CA LEU A 48 -1.73 -4.59 13.84
C LEU A 48 -1.36 -5.24 15.18
N LYS A 49 -1.27 -4.44 16.25
CA LYS A 49 -1.03 -4.94 17.62
C LYS A 49 -2.15 -5.88 18.09
N LYS A 50 -3.42 -5.56 17.79
CA LYS A 50 -4.57 -6.44 18.11
C LYS A 50 -4.49 -7.78 17.39
N LEU A 51 -3.94 -7.81 16.19
CA LEU A 51 -3.68 -9.05 15.41
C LEU A 51 -2.46 -9.84 15.91
N LYS A 52 -1.78 -9.39 16.98
CA LYS A 52 -0.58 -10.01 17.54
C LYS A 52 0.58 -10.17 16.53
N LEU A 53 0.65 -9.29 15.53
CA LEU A 53 1.75 -9.25 14.57
C LEU A 53 2.99 -8.60 15.20
N SER A 54 4.19 -9.00 14.76
CA SER A 54 5.45 -8.46 15.28
C SER A 54 5.70 -7.07 14.67
N THR A 55 5.16 -6.04 15.32
CA THR A 55 5.14 -4.67 14.76
C THR A 55 5.95 -3.68 15.58
N SER A 56 6.81 -2.92 14.92
CA SER A 56 7.44 -1.71 15.43
C SER A 56 6.75 -0.49 14.82
N GLU A 57 6.41 0.51 15.65
CA GLU A 57 5.74 1.74 15.20
C GLU A 57 6.67 2.92 15.43
N VAL A 58 7.13 3.54 14.33
CA VAL A 58 8.06 4.69 14.37
C VAL A 58 7.55 5.74 13.38
N LEU A 59 6.94 6.81 13.90
CA LEU A 59 6.30 7.85 13.08
C LEU A 59 7.27 8.53 12.10
N LEU A 60 8.51 8.72 12.53
CA LEU A 60 9.60 9.35 11.77
C LEU A 60 10.68 8.31 11.43
N ALA A 61 10.27 7.14 10.94
CA ALA A 61 11.22 6.08 10.64
C ALA A 61 12.27 6.56 9.63
N LYS A 62 13.51 6.12 9.86
CA LYS A 62 14.69 6.36 9.06
C LYS A 62 15.18 5.03 8.45
N PRO A 63 16.06 5.06 7.45
CA PRO A 63 16.65 3.84 6.87
C PRO A 63 17.27 2.87 7.89
N SER A 64 17.80 3.35 9.02
CA SER A 64 18.34 2.53 10.10
C SER A 64 17.28 1.64 10.77
N ASP A 65 16.04 2.09 10.82
CA ASP A 65 14.92 1.40 11.47
C ASP A 65 14.43 0.20 10.64
N LEU A 66 14.89 0.06 9.39
CA LEU A 66 14.62 -1.10 8.54
C LEU A 66 15.47 -2.33 8.90
N THR A 67 16.37 -2.23 9.87
CA THR A 67 17.23 -3.34 10.27
C THR A 67 16.40 -4.48 10.87
N GLY A 68 16.43 -5.66 10.25
CA GLY A 68 15.66 -6.82 10.68
C GLY A 68 14.17 -6.78 10.33
N ILE A 69 13.71 -5.74 9.62
CA ILE A 69 12.34 -5.58 9.14
C ILE A 69 12.16 -6.35 7.83
N GLU A 70 11.01 -7.00 7.68
CA GLU A 70 10.67 -7.77 6.49
C GLU A 70 9.49 -7.19 5.70
N THR A 71 8.68 -6.32 6.31
CA THR A 71 7.59 -5.59 5.64
C THR A 71 7.53 -4.15 6.16
N LEU A 72 7.42 -3.17 5.26
CA LEU A 72 7.20 -1.76 5.62
C LEU A 72 5.76 -1.38 5.32
N ILE A 73 5.02 -0.93 6.33
CA ILE A 73 3.71 -0.28 6.17
C ILE A 73 3.91 1.23 6.25
N LEU A 74 3.51 1.93 5.19
CA LEU A 74 3.44 3.38 5.18
C LEU A 74 1.99 3.84 5.20
N VAL A 75 1.68 4.76 6.10
CA VAL A 75 0.35 5.36 6.25
C VAL A 75 0.42 6.80 5.73
N PRO A 76 0.04 7.03 4.45
CA PRO A 76 0.10 8.36 3.87
C PRO A 76 -1.11 9.23 4.24
N GLY A 77 -0.83 10.51 4.43
CA GLY A 77 -1.84 11.55 4.65
C GLY A 77 -1.21 12.76 5.31
N PHE A 78 -1.40 13.94 4.72
CA PHE A 78 -0.80 15.17 5.23
C PHE A 78 -1.55 15.69 6.46
N SER A 79 -0.80 16.05 7.50
CA SER A 79 -1.30 16.70 8.72
C SER A 79 -0.38 17.84 9.12
N SER A 80 -0.82 19.08 8.91
CA SER A 80 -0.09 20.28 9.35
C SER A 80 0.16 20.28 10.86
N LYS A 81 -0.84 19.89 11.67
CA LYS A 81 -0.70 19.71 13.12
C LYS A 81 0.32 18.63 13.46
N GLY A 82 0.34 17.52 12.71
CA GLY A 82 1.29 16.42 12.90
C GLY A 82 2.73 16.85 12.63
N LEU A 83 2.97 17.55 11.53
CA LEU A 83 4.26 18.14 11.20
C LEU A 83 4.72 19.15 12.26
N GLY A 84 3.82 20.03 12.71
CA GLY A 84 4.13 20.98 13.78
C GLY A 84 4.52 20.31 15.09
N ALA A 85 3.82 19.22 15.48
CA ALA A 85 4.17 18.44 16.67
C ALA A 85 5.47 17.65 16.50
N ALA A 86 5.79 17.22 15.28
CA ALA A 86 7.04 16.54 14.94
C ALA A 86 8.24 17.51 14.82
N GLY A 87 7.99 18.82 14.73
CA GLY A 87 9.04 19.82 14.57
C GLY A 87 9.72 19.78 13.20
N ILE A 88 9.01 19.35 12.14
CA ILE A 88 9.56 19.24 10.78
C ILE A 88 8.69 19.93 9.74
N SER A 89 9.30 20.40 8.66
CA SER A 89 8.61 20.96 7.50
C SER A 89 8.05 19.86 6.57
N ILE A 90 7.17 20.25 5.66
CA ILE A 90 6.68 19.35 4.61
C ILE A 90 7.81 18.84 3.71
N ASP A 91 8.82 19.67 3.43
CA ASP A 91 9.97 19.29 2.59
C ASP A 91 10.87 18.28 3.32
N GLN A 92 11.11 18.49 4.61
CA GLN A 92 11.84 17.54 5.45
C GLN A 92 11.12 16.20 5.54
N GLU A 93 9.80 16.22 5.71
CA GLU A 93 8.99 15.00 5.72
C GLU A 93 9.00 14.29 4.36
N THR A 94 8.87 15.04 3.27
CA THR A 94 8.94 14.53 1.90
C THR A 94 10.28 13.85 1.63
N ALA A 95 11.39 14.49 2.03
CA ALA A 95 12.73 13.92 1.90
C ALA A 95 12.88 12.63 2.71
N ARG A 96 12.46 12.64 3.99
CA ARG A 96 12.51 11.47 4.87
C ARG A 96 11.74 10.28 4.30
N VAL A 97 10.52 10.50 3.81
CA VAL A 97 9.69 9.41 3.24
C VAL A 97 10.36 8.85 1.99
N LYS A 98 10.91 9.69 1.11
CA LYS A 98 11.66 9.25 -0.08
C LYS A 98 12.89 8.40 0.28
N GLU A 99 13.68 8.85 1.26
CA GLU A 99 14.85 8.11 1.75
C GLU A 99 14.45 6.73 2.31
N LEU A 100 13.38 6.68 3.10
CA LEU A 100 12.88 5.44 3.69
C LEU A 100 12.39 4.47 2.60
N ILE A 101 11.63 4.96 1.62
CA ILE A 101 11.17 4.16 0.46
C ILE A 101 12.36 3.63 -0.34
N GLN A 102 13.36 4.48 -0.61
CA GLN A 102 14.56 4.09 -1.34
C GLN A 102 15.34 3.00 -0.60
N ALA A 103 15.52 3.14 0.70
CA ALA A 103 16.20 2.15 1.53
C ALA A 103 15.42 0.82 1.58
N ALA A 104 14.09 0.87 1.70
CA ALA A 104 13.25 -0.33 1.64
C ALA A 104 13.40 -1.05 0.30
N LYS A 105 13.38 -0.31 -0.82
CA LYS A 105 13.61 -0.85 -2.16
C LYS A 105 14.99 -1.51 -2.30
N GLN A 106 16.05 -0.85 -1.83
CA GLN A 106 17.43 -1.41 -1.87
C GLN A 106 17.57 -2.70 -1.06
N LYS A 107 16.81 -2.81 0.04
CA LYS A 107 16.79 -4.00 0.91
C LYS A 107 15.77 -5.05 0.47
N ASN A 108 15.06 -4.84 -0.65
CA ASN A 108 13.95 -5.69 -1.11
C ASN A 108 12.84 -5.88 -0.06
N ILE A 109 12.63 -4.88 0.80
CA ILE A 109 11.53 -4.88 1.77
C ILE A 109 10.28 -4.38 1.04
N PRO A 110 9.22 -5.20 0.92
CA PRO A 110 7.97 -4.76 0.31
C PRO A 110 7.31 -3.64 1.11
N VAL A 111 6.75 -2.68 0.39
CA VAL A 111 5.97 -1.58 0.96
C VAL A 111 4.47 -1.89 0.81
N ILE A 112 3.70 -1.72 1.89
CA ILE A 112 2.24 -1.75 1.87
C ILE A 112 1.73 -0.35 2.20
N CYS A 113 0.84 0.18 1.36
CA CYS A 113 0.14 1.44 1.60
C CYS A 113 -1.15 1.16 2.37
N ILE A 114 -1.38 1.86 3.49
CA ILE A 114 -2.66 1.80 4.19
C ILE A 114 -3.20 3.22 4.36
N HIS A 115 -4.26 3.55 3.64
CA HIS A 115 -4.89 4.86 3.71
C HIS A 115 -6.27 4.79 4.37
N ILE A 116 -6.37 5.33 5.58
CA ILE A 116 -7.62 5.33 6.39
C ILE A 116 -8.21 6.71 6.62
N GLY A 117 -7.55 7.76 6.15
CA GLY A 117 -7.90 9.15 6.44
C GLY A 117 -9.13 9.69 5.70
N GLY A 118 -9.73 8.88 4.81
CA GLY A 118 -10.92 9.26 4.05
C GLY A 118 -10.72 10.50 3.18
N THR A 119 -11.81 11.18 2.83
CA THR A 119 -11.79 12.41 2.04
C THR A 119 -10.96 13.53 2.67
N ALA A 120 -10.87 13.56 4.01
CA ALA A 120 -10.08 14.55 4.76
C ALA A 120 -8.56 14.45 4.52
N ARG A 121 -8.07 13.30 4.01
CA ARG A 121 -6.67 13.07 3.65
C ARG A 121 -6.49 12.86 2.15
N ARG A 122 -7.33 13.50 1.34
CA ARG A 122 -7.24 13.54 -0.13
C ARG A 122 -7.07 14.96 -0.64
N LYS A 123 -6.54 15.09 -1.85
CA LYS A 123 -6.19 16.34 -2.55
C LYS A 123 -5.06 17.13 -1.88
N GLY A 124 -4.56 18.14 -2.60
CA GLY A 124 -3.45 18.98 -2.15
C GLY A 124 -2.24 18.17 -1.68
N ASN A 125 -1.61 18.62 -0.60
CA ASN A 125 -0.42 17.98 -0.01
C ASN A 125 -0.64 16.51 0.38
N SER A 126 -1.88 16.08 0.67
CA SER A 126 -2.12 14.67 1.01
C SER A 126 -1.90 13.78 -0.20
N ASP A 127 -2.34 14.21 -1.39
CA ASP A 127 -2.21 13.40 -2.61
C ASP A 127 -0.76 13.25 -3.06
N GLU A 128 0.13 14.19 -2.69
CA GLU A 128 1.57 14.04 -2.91
C GLU A 128 2.14 12.86 -2.11
N PHE A 129 1.83 12.78 -0.80
CA PHE A 129 2.24 11.63 0.02
C PHE A 129 1.52 10.34 -0.39
N ASN A 130 0.21 10.41 -0.66
CA ASN A 130 -0.58 9.25 -1.09
C ASN A 130 -0.01 8.66 -2.37
N LYS A 131 0.26 9.49 -3.38
CA LYS A 131 0.84 9.03 -4.65
C LYS A 131 2.23 8.48 -4.45
N MET A 132 3.10 9.17 -3.70
CA MET A 132 4.47 8.76 -3.45
C MET A 132 4.54 7.34 -2.85
N VAL A 133 3.68 7.04 -1.88
CA VAL A 133 3.62 5.73 -1.22
C VAL A 133 2.91 4.70 -2.10
N ALA A 134 1.75 5.03 -2.66
CA ALA A 134 0.98 4.10 -3.50
C ALA A 134 1.78 3.64 -4.73
N ASP A 135 2.55 4.53 -5.35
CA ASP A 135 3.32 4.26 -6.56
C ASP A 135 4.41 3.18 -6.41
N VAL A 136 4.89 2.95 -5.19
CA VAL A 136 5.98 2.00 -4.88
C VAL A 136 5.47 0.76 -4.13
N SER A 137 4.19 0.75 -3.76
CA SER A 137 3.61 -0.28 -2.92
C SER A 137 3.40 -1.59 -3.67
N LYS A 138 3.47 -2.70 -2.94
CA LYS A 138 3.11 -4.04 -3.40
C LYS A 138 1.65 -4.38 -3.13
N TYR A 139 1.02 -3.67 -2.19
CA TYR A 139 -0.39 -3.80 -1.87
C TYR A 139 -0.91 -2.46 -1.33
N ILE A 140 -2.15 -2.12 -1.65
CA ILE A 140 -2.81 -0.91 -1.15
C ILE A 140 -4.09 -1.33 -0.44
N ILE A 141 -4.27 -0.89 0.80
CA ILE A 141 -5.54 -0.95 1.52
C ILE A 141 -6.04 0.48 1.66
N VAL A 142 -7.28 0.74 1.27
CA VAL A 142 -7.88 2.07 1.35
C VAL A 142 -9.32 1.98 1.84
N VAL A 143 -9.70 2.86 2.77
CA VAL A 143 -11.13 3.02 3.12
C VAL A 143 -11.86 3.68 1.96
N LYS A 144 -13.07 3.26 1.66
CA LYS A 144 -13.86 3.70 0.49
C LYS A 144 -13.96 5.22 0.34
N GLN A 145 -14.14 5.93 1.45
CA GLN A 145 -14.17 7.40 1.47
C GLN A 145 -12.86 8.03 0.97
N GLY A 146 -11.73 7.35 1.13
CA GLY A 146 -10.42 7.79 0.64
C GLY A 146 -10.19 7.48 -0.83
N ASP A 147 -11.12 6.79 -1.52
CA ASP A 147 -10.98 6.39 -2.91
C ASP A 147 -12.26 6.63 -3.74
N GLU A 148 -13.10 7.59 -3.33
CA GLU A 148 -14.35 7.92 -4.05
C GLU A 148 -14.10 8.40 -5.49
N ASP A 149 -12.98 9.09 -5.71
CA ASP A 149 -12.49 9.51 -7.03
C ASP A 149 -11.65 8.45 -7.75
N LYS A 150 -11.56 7.24 -7.17
CA LYS A 150 -10.75 6.11 -7.64
C LYS A 150 -9.25 6.39 -7.73
N PHE A 151 -8.72 7.39 -7.02
CA PHE A 151 -7.30 7.74 -7.07
C PHE A 151 -6.36 6.54 -6.82
N PHE A 152 -6.54 5.81 -5.72
CA PHE A 152 -5.73 4.64 -5.39
C PHE A 152 -6.04 3.49 -6.33
N THR A 153 -7.32 3.26 -6.65
CA THR A 153 -7.73 2.24 -7.63
C THR A 153 -7.06 2.45 -8.99
N ASN A 154 -6.99 3.69 -9.49
CA ASN A 154 -6.39 4.04 -10.77
C ASN A 154 -4.86 3.85 -10.73
N ILE A 155 -4.19 4.27 -9.65
CA ILE A 155 -2.75 4.02 -9.46
C ILE A 155 -2.47 2.52 -9.45
N GLY A 156 -3.26 1.75 -8.70
CA GLY A 156 -3.11 0.31 -8.60
C GLY A 156 -3.32 -0.39 -9.94
N SER A 157 -4.39 -0.06 -10.65
CA SER A 157 -4.66 -0.59 -11.99
C SER A 157 -3.52 -0.26 -12.97
N GLY A 158 -3.03 0.99 -12.98
CA GLY A 158 -1.96 1.41 -13.88
C GLY A 158 -0.63 0.69 -13.63
N LYS A 159 -0.38 0.24 -12.40
CA LYS A 159 0.87 -0.44 -11.99
C LYS A 159 0.72 -1.92 -11.69
N LYS A 160 -0.47 -2.48 -11.86
CA LYS A 160 -0.82 -3.85 -11.47
C LYS A 160 -0.54 -4.13 -9.98
N ILE A 161 -0.81 -3.13 -9.14
CA ILE A 161 -0.75 -3.25 -7.68
C ILE A 161 -2.16 -3.61 -7.19
N PRO A 162 -2.34 -4.70 -6.44
CA PRO A 162 -3.62 -5.02 -5.84
C PRO A 162 -4.08 -3.91 -4.89
N VAL A 163 -5.34 -3.49 -5.05
CA VAL A 163 -6.00 -2.49 -4.21
C VAL A 163 -7.20 -3.13 -3.53
N LYS A 164 -7.17 -3.17 -2.20
CA LYS A 164 -8.34 -3.50 -1.40
C LYS A 164 -9.03 -2.22 -0.94
N VAL A 165 -10.23 -2.00 -1.46
CA VAL A 165 -11.15 -1.01 -0.91
C VAL A 165 -12.00 -1.67 0.18
N VAL A 166 -12.03 -1.08 1.37
CA VAL A 166 -12.84 -1.52 2.51
C VAL A 166 -13.89 -0.46 2.87
N GLU A 167 -15.04 -0.83 3.39
CA GLU A 167 -16.08 0.16 3.71
C GLU A 167 -15.69 0.98 4.96
N LYS A 168 -15.05 0.34 5.95
CA LYS A 168 -14.70 0.95 7.24
C LYS A 168 -13.33 0.50 7.75
N ILE A 169 -12.74 1.29 8.66
CA ILE A 169 -11.47 0.98 9.32
C ILE A 169 -11.50 -0.40 10.01
N ALA A 170 -12.64 -0.80 10.56
CA ALA A 170 -12.80 -2.09 11.23
C ALA A 170 -12.52 -3.30 10.32
N GLU A 171 -12.78 -3.18 9.01
CA GLU A 171 -12.55 -4.26 8.04
C GLU A 171 -11.08 -4.40 7.62
N ILE A 172 -10.24 -3.44 7.99
CA ILE A 172 -8.79 -3.50 7.72
C ILE A 172 -8.15 -4.64 8.49
N SER A 173 -8.65 -4.98 9.69
CA SER A 173 -8.13 -6.12 10.45
C SER A 173 -8.25 -7.42 9.67
N ASP A 174 -9.38 -7.61 8.98
CA ASP A 174 -9.67 -8.84 8.25
C ASP A 174 -8.75 -8.96 7.03
N GLU A 175 -8.52 -7.83 6.35
CA GLU A 175 -7.60 -7.80 5.22
C GLU A 175 -6.14 -8.01 5.66
N LEU A 176 -5.70 -7.33 6.70
CA LEU A 176 -4.36 -7.54 7.26
C LEU A 176 -4.16 -8.97 7.74
N ASN A 177 -5.18 -9.58 8.34
CA ASN A 177 -5.12 -10.98 8.75
C ASN A 177 -4.87 -11.91 7.55
N LYS A 178 -5.53 -11.68 6.40
CA LYS A 178 -5.26 -12.45 5.17
C LYS A 178 -3.86 -12.23 4.60
N LEU A 179 -3.34 -11.01 4.71
CA LEU A 179 -2.01 -10.67 4.20
C LEU A 179 -0.87 -11.31 5.00
N PHE A 180 -1.07 -11.60 6.28
CA PHE A 180 0.00 -12.04 7.18
C PHE A 180 -0.20 -13.43 7.81
N ASN A 181 -1.39 -14.03 7.74
CA ASN A 181 -1.71 -15.36 8.31
C ASN A 181 -2.24 -16.33 7.24
#